data_AF-A0A2T6VZ12-F1
#
_entry.id   AF-A0A2T6VZ12-F1
#
_cell.length_a   1.000
_cell.length_b   1.000
_cell.length_c   1.000
_cell.angle_alpha   90.00
_cell.angle_beta   90.00
_cell.angle_gamma   90.00
#
_symmetry.space_group_name_H-M   'P 1'
#
loop_
_entity.id
_entity.type
_entity.pdbx_description
1 polymer ?
#
loop_
_entity_poly.entity_id
_entity_poly.type
_entity_poly.pdbx_seq_one_letter_code
_entity_poly.pdbx_strand_id
1 'polypeptide(L)' 'LLPSDKRLQWVQKLRDESHRYAINFHRSTKLKNMKQIALLKEKGIGEASVKKLLDYFGSFEAIEKASDQEKNAVLRKRN' A
#
# COMPACT_ATOMS: atom_id res chain seq x y z
N LEU A 1 -13.01 34.06 -12.75
CA LEU A 1 -12.69 34.82 -11.51
C LEU A 1 -11.26 35.30 -11.63
N LEU A 2 -10.95 36.54 -11.23
CA LEU A 2 -9.58 37.03 -11.25
C LEU A 2 -8.73 36.26 -10.22
N PRO A 3 -7.40 36.14 -10.41
CA PRO A 3 -6.52 35.49 -9.43
C PRO A 3 -6.56 36.11 -8.02
N SER A 4 -6.92 37.39 -7.93
CA SER A 4 -7.13 38.11 -6.67
C SER A 4 -8.51 37.89 -6.04
N ASP A 5 -9.44 37.20 -6.71
CA ASP A 5 -10.78 36.93 -6.18
C ASP A 5 -10.69 35.94 -5.01
N LYS A 6 -11.14 36.38 -3.82
CA LYS A 6 -11.08 35.61 -2.58
C LYS A 6 -11.84 34.27 -2.67
N ARG A 7 -12.92 34.20 -3.46
CA ARG A 7 -13.69 32.95 -3.64
C ARG A 7 -12.88 31.92 -4.41
N LEU A 8 -12.17 32.37 -5.45
CA LEU A 8 -11.29 31.50 -6.22
C LEU A 8 -10.17 30.95 -5.34
N GLN A 9 -9.51 31.84 -4.58
CA GLN A 9 -8.43 31.45 -3.67
C GLN A 9 -8.90 30.46 -2.61
N TRP A 10 -10.13 30.59 -2.11
CA TRP A 10 -10.70 29.64 -1.14
C TRP A 10 -10.88 28.24 -1.75
N VAL A 11 -11.48 28.13 -2.94
CA VAL A 11 -11.64 26.84 -3.64
C VAL A 11 -10.29 26.22 -4.00
N GLN A 12 -9.31 27.04 -4.41
CA GLN A 12 -7.96 26.58 -4.69
C GLN A 12 -7.31 25.98 -3.44
N LYS A 13 -7.40 26.64 -2.28
CA LYS A 13 -6.90 26.08 -1.01
C LYS A 13 -7.54 24.75 -0.65
N LEU A 14 -8.85 24.61 -0.84
CA LEU A 14 -9.57 23.36 -0.60
C LEU A 14 -9.06 22.22 -1.51
N ARG A 15 -8.86 22.52 -2.80
CA ARG A 15 -8.29 21.57 -3.77
C ARG A 15 -6.87 21.18 -3.39
N ASP A 16 -6.03 22.16 -3.06
CA ASP A 16 -4.63 21.93 -2.74
C ASP A 16 -4.51 21.07 -1.47
N GLU A 17 -5.39 21.29 -0.48
CA GLU A 17 -5.48 20.45 0.71
C GLU A 17 -5.95 19.03 0.41
N SER A 18 -6.94 18.87 -0.48
CA SER A 18 -7.41 17.56 -0.94
C SER A 18 -6.28 16.78 -1.64
N HIS A 19 -5.53 17.45 -2.53
CA HIS A 19 -4.36 16.86 -3.18
C HIS A 19 -3.25 16.51 -2.17
N ARG A 20 -2.93 17.41 -1.23
CA ARG A 20 -1.93 17.18 -0.19
C ARG A 20 -2.28 15.94 0.62
N TYR A 21 -3.55 15.80 1.02
CA TYR A 21 -4.02 14.64 1.76
C TYR A 21 -3.86 13.35 0.95
N ALA A 22 -4.33 13.31 -0.30
CA ALA A 22 -4.23 12.13 -1.16
C ALA A 22 -2.77 11.69 -1.37
N ILE A 23 -1.88 12.64 -1.64
CA ILE A 23 -0.44 12.37 -1.80
C ILE A 23 0.15 11.78 -0.51
N ASN A 24 -0.16 12.38 0.64
CA ASN A 24 0.36 11.91 1.93
C ASN A 24 -0.18 10.53 2.30
N PHE A 25 -1.45 10.25 2.00
CA PHE A 25 -2.06 8.94 2.16
C PHE A 25 -1.32 7.88 1.34
N HIS A 26 -1.14 8.10 0.02
CA HIS A 26 -0.43 7.13 -0.81
C HIS A 26 1.04 6.94 -0.40
N ARG A 27 1.71 8.01 0.03
CA ARG A 27 3.09 7.92 0.58
C ARG A 27 3.14 7.07 1.84
N SER A 28 2.23 7.30 2.79
CA SER A 28 2.20 6.55 4.05
C SER A 28 1.85 5.07 3.82
N THR A 29 0.87 4.77 2.96
CA THR A 29 0.53 3.40 2.56
C THR A 29 1.71 2.70 1.89
N LYS A 30 2.40 3.36 0.94
CA LYS A 30 3.59 2.79 0.29
C LYS A 30 4.70 2.47 1.29
N LEU A 31 4.98 3.40 2.22
CA LEU A 31 5.98 3.17 3.28
C LEU A 31 5.61 1.99 4.18
N LYS A 32 4.33 1.84 4.55
CA LYS A 32 3.85 0.69 5.33
C LYS A 32 4.09 -0.62 4.58
N ASN A 33 3.73 -0.68 3.31
CA ASN A 33 3.93 -1.87 2.47
C ASN A 33 5.42 -2.20 2.32
N MET A 34 6.28 -1.20 2.11
CA MET A 34 7.73 -1.42 2.03
C MET A 34 8.31 -2.02 3.31
N LYS A 35 7.88 -1.54 4.48
CA LYS A 35 8.29 -2.14 5.78
C LYS A 35 7.87 -3.60 5.89
N GLN A 36 6.65 -3.93 5.47
CA GLN A 36 6.16 -5.31 5.49
C GLN A 36 6.94 -6.22 4.54
N ILE A 37 7.28 -5.74 3.34
CA ILE A 37 8.14 -6.48 2.40
C ILE A 37 9.53 -6.69 3.02
N ALA A 38 10.12 -5.66 3.63
CA ALA A 38 11.43 -5.78 4.27
C ALA A 38 11.44 -6.83 5.39
N LEU A 39 10.39 -6.86 6.23
CA LEU A 39 10.23 -7.86 7.29
C LEU A 39 10.12 -9.29 6.72
N LEU A 40 9.38 -9.47 5.62
CA LEU A 40 9.27 -10.78 4.96
C LEU A 40 10.61 -11.22 4.35
N LYS A 41 11.38 -10.28 3.81
CA LYS A 41 12.72 -10.53 3.28
C LYS A 41 13.70 -10.99 4.36
N GLU A 42 13.64 -10.40 5.56
CA GLU A 42 14.40 -10.84 6.73
C GLU A 42 14.04 -12.28 7.15
N LYS A 43 12.78 -12.67 7.00
CA LYS A 43 12.30 -14.06 7.24
C LYS A 43 12.62 -15.03 6.08
N GLY A 44 13.45 -14.64 5.12
CA GLY A 44 13.84 -15.48 3.98
C GLY A 44 12.79 -15.61 2.88
N ILE A 45 11.72 -14.82 2.91
CA ILE A 45 10.68 -14.82 1.88
C ILE A 45 11.07 -13.78 0.81
N GLY A 46 11.50 -14.26 -0.36
CA GLY A 46 11.87 -13.40 -1.49
C GLY A 46 10.70 -12.64 -2.12
N GLU A 47 11.00 -11.58 -2.89
CA GLU A 47 10.00 -10.67 -3.48
C GLU A 47 8.96 -11.40 -4.36
N ALA A 48 9.36 -12.42 -5.11
CA ALA A 48 8.44 -13.23 -5.92
C ALA A 48 7.41 -13.98 -5.06
N SER A 49 7.84 -14.51 -3.91
CA SER A 49 6.97 -15.19 -2.94
C SER A 49 6.02 -14.20 -2.26
N VAL A 50 6.52 -13.00 -1.90
CA VAL A 50 5.68 -11.94 -1.32
C VAL A 50 4.61 -11.50 -2.31
N LYS A 51 4.97 -11.27 -3.58
CA LYS A 51 4.01 -10.92 -4.64
C LYS A 51 2.94 -12.00 -4.77
N LYS A 52 3.33 -13.27 -4.83
CA LYS A 52 2.40 -14.38 -4.94
C LYS A 52 1.43 -14.49 -3.76
N LEU A 53 1.92 -14.26 -2.54
CA LEU A 53 1.08 -14.21 -1.34
C LEU A 53 0.12 -13.02 -1.39
N LEU A 54 0.58 -11.83 -1.83
CA LEU A 54 -0.28 -10.66 -1.98
C LEU A 54 -1.34 -10.85 -3.07
N ASP A 55 -0.98 -11.44 -4.20
CA ASP A 55 -1.92 -11.71 -5.28
C ASP A 55 -3.03 -12.69 -4.84
N TYR A 56 -2.72 -13.62 -3.93
CA TYR A 56 -3.70 -14.57 -3.38
C TYR A 56 -4.53 -13.99 -2.21
N PHE A 57 -3.88 -13.38 -1.22
CA PHE A 57 -4.52 -12.91 0.01
C PHE A 57 -5.02 -11.46 -0.05
N GLY A 58 -4.60 -10.68 -1.05
CA GLY A 58 -5.01 -9.30 -1.31
C GLY A 58 -4.41 -8.25 -0.37
N SER A 59 -3.98 -8.61 0.83
CA SER A 59 -3.37 -7.67 1.79
C SER A 59 -2.36 -8.36 2.72
N PHE A 60 -1.41 -7.58 3.24
CA PHE A 60 -0.45 -8.07 4.22
C PHE A 60 -1.10 -8.54 5.52
N GLU A 61 -2.21 -7.93 5.93
CA GLU A 61 -2.96 -8.34 7.13
C GLU A 61 -3.63 -9.71 6.92
N ALA A 62 -4.17 -9.96 5.73
CA ALA A 62 -4.71 -11.27 5.39
C ALA A 62 -3.60 -12.34 5.33
N ILE A 63 -2.41 -11.99 4.82
CA ILE A 63 -1.24 -12.90 4.88
C ILE A 63 -0.87 -13.20 6.33
N GLU A 64 -0.84 -12.21 7.21
CA GLU A 64 -0.47 -12.39 8.62
C GLU A 64 -1.46 -13.30 9.36
N LYS A 65 -2.76 -13.15 9.09
CA LYS A 65 -3.85 -13.96 9.64
C LYS A 65 -3.93 -15.38 9.07
N ALA A 66 -3.38 -15.61 7.88
CA ALA A 66 -3.41 -16.93 7.25
C ALA A 66 -2.57 -17.96 8.02
N SER A 67 -3.02 -19.21 7.99
CA SER A 67 -2.26 -20.31 8.59
C SER A 67 -0.96 -20.57 7.83
N ASP A 68 0.04 -21.12 8.50
CA ASP A 68 1.30 -21.48 7.84
C ASP A 68 1.10 -22.58 6.78
N GLN A 69 0.10 -23.44 6.95
CA GLN A 69 -0.29 -24.43 5.95
C GLN A 69 -0.78 -23.77 4.66
N GLU A 70 -1.67 -22.78 4.76
CA GLU A 70 -2.19 -22.04 3.60
C GLU A 70 -1.10 -21.23 2.91
N LYS A 71 -0.24 -20.52 3.67
CA LYS A 71 0.91 -19.80 3.11
C LYS A 71 1.81 -20.75 2.32
N ASN A 72 2.14 -21.90 2.89
CA ASN A 72 2.96 -22.91 2.23
C ASN A 72 2.29 -23.51 1.00
N ALA A 73 0.98 -23.74 1.02
CA ALA A 73 0.22 -24.23 -0.14
C ALA A 73 0.28 -23.24 -1.31
N VAL A 74 0.10 -21.94 -1.04
CA VAL A 74 0.22 -20.88 -2.05
C VAL A 74 1.65 -20.81 -2.58
N LEU A 75 2.67 -20.88 -1.72
CA LEU A 75 4.07 -20.83 -2.15
C LEU A 75 4.45 -22.05 -3.01
N ARG A 76 3.96 -23.26 -2.69
CA ARG A 76 4.29 -24.50 -3.39
C ARG A 76 3.63 -24.69 -4.75
N LYS A 77 2.49 -24.05 -5.03
CA LYS A 77 1.83 -24.12 -6.35
C LYS A 77 2.78 -23.64 -7.47
N ARG A 78 3.41 -24.51 -8.25
CA ARG A 78 4.14 -24.06 -9.46
C ARG A 78 3.09 -23.59 -10.48
N ASN A 79 3.27 -22.37 -11.00
CA ASN A 79 2.70 -21.99 -12.30
C ASN A 79 3.50 -22.70 -13.39
#